data_AF-A0A9D1DT16-F1
#
_entry.id   AF-A0A9D1DT16-F1
#
_cell.length_a   1.000
_cell.length_b   1.000
_cell.length_c   1.000
_cell.angle_alpha   90.00
_cell.angle_beta   90.00
_cell.angle_gamma   90.00
#
_symmetry.space_group_name_H-M   'P 1'
#
loop_
_entity.id
_entity.type
_entity.pdbx_description
1 polymer ?
#
loop_
_entity_poly.entity_id
_entity_poly.type
_entity_poly.pdbx_seq_one_letter_code
_entity_poly.pdbx_strand_id
1 'polypeptide(L)'
;METKSHNKHLGILIFIGFLLIIIGIVSYIVINYNSDQAEVKRRMDEVREFYKTFKTDIESFNSIREDIYTNVITDNMYYQTLKDNDASYKEIFNNYKDSLEKIDKDYNGVKDKCINVLHPEADVNNKCEAIISSYEEVVNTYVSDVNSYNNLITSYNKWLTDTNSSDTKLEKIKSDRDYIDINGDREYNGKKEVEKEISDEEEDNTGVVPDE
;
A
#
# COMPACT_ATOMS: atom_id res chain seq x y z
N MET A 1 -40.26 -53.77 50.13
CA MET A 1 -40.55 -53.52 48.70
C MET A 1 -40.25 -52.03 48.43
N GLU A 2 -38.98 -51.63 48.46
CA GLU A 2 -38.57 -50.20 48.43
C GLU A 2 -37.45 -49.86 47.43
N THR A 3 -37.04 -50.81 46.59
CA THR A 3 -35.94 -50.61 45.63
C THR A 3 -36.35 -49.90 44.34
N LYS A 4 -37.65 -49.69 44.11
CA LYS A 4 -38.16 -49.16 42.83
C LYS A 4 -38.19 -47.61 42.75
N SER A 5 -38.14 -46.93 43.90
CA SER A 5 -38.17 -45.46 43.99
C SER A 5 -36.78 -44.84 43.81
N HIS A 6 -35.77 -45.40 44.47
CA HIS A 6 -34.41 -44.85 44.48
C HIS A 6 -33.76 -44.83 43.09
N ASN A 7 -34.00 -45.86 42.27
CA ASN A 7 -33.46 -45.95 40.90
C ASN A 7 -34.08 -44.93 39.95
N LYS A 8 -35.33 -44.50 40.20
CA LYS A 8 -35.99 -43.45 39.40
C LYS A 8 -35.41 -42.07 39.69
N HIS A 9 -35.18 -41.76 40.97
CA HIS A 9 -34.54 -40.51 41.37
C HIS A 9 -33.08 -40.43 40.89
N LEU A 10 -32.34 -41.53 40.94
CA LEU A 10 -30.98 -41.61 40.41
C LEU A 10 -30.94 -41.41 38.89
N GLY A 11 -31.88 -42.02 38.14
CA GLY A 11 -32.00 -41.83 36.69
C GLY A 11 -32.35 -40.38 36.31
N ILE A 12 -33.21 -39.72 37.08
CA ILE A 12 -33.56 -38.31 36.89
C ILE A 12 -32.34 -37.40 37.14
N LEU A 13 -31.55 -37.66 38.18
CA LEU A 13 -30.34 -36.88 38.49
C LEU A 13 -29.27 -37.01 37.40
N ILE A 14 -29.05 -38.21 36.87
CA ILE A 14 -28.13 -38.45 35.75
C ILE A 14 -28.59 -37.71 34.49
N PHE A 15 -29.90 -37.75 34.20
CA PHE A 15 -30.48 -37.04 33.05
C PHE A 15 -30.31 -35.51 33.17
N ILE A 16 -30.58 -34.93 34.34
CA ILE A 16 -30.38 -33.50 34.59
C ILE A 16 -28.89 -33.13 34.46
N GLY A 17 -27.98 -33.95 35.00
CA GLY A 17 -26.54 -33.73 34.86
C GLY A 17 -26.08 -33.73 33.40
N PHE A 18 -26.57 -34.67 32.59
CA PHE A 18 -26.29 -34.72 31.16
C PHE A 18 -26.84 -33.48 30.41
N LEU A 19 -28.04 -33.02 30.78
CA LEU A 19 -28.67 -31.85 30.17
C LEU A 19 -27.88 -30.56 30.48
N LEU A 20 -27.35 -30.42 31.70
CA LEU A 20 -26.48 -29.29 32.07
C LEU A 20 -25.16 -29.30 31.31
N ILE A 21 -24.57 -30.47 31.04
CA ILE A 21 -23.36 -30.60 30.23
C ILE A 21 -23.64 -30.16 28.79
N ILE A 22 -24.76 -30.59 28.20
CA ILE A 22 -25.15 -30.15 26.84
C ILE A 22 -25.34 -28.64 26.79
N ILE A 23 -26.04 -28.06 27.77
CA ILE A 23 -26.24 -26.60 27.84
C ILE A 23 -24.88 -25.90 27.92
N GLY A 24 -23.95 -26.37 28.76
CA GLY A 24 -22.61 -25.82 28.88
C GLY A 24 -21.83 -25.84 27.56
N ILE A 25 -21.90 -26.95 26.81
CA ILE A 25 -21.25 -27.08 25.50
C ILE A 25 -21.88 -26.12 24.48
N VAL A 26 -23.21 -26.06 24.41
CA VAL A 26 -23.91 -25.15 23.49
C VAL A 26 -23.60 -23.69 23.83
N SER A 27 -23.62 -23.31 25.11
CA SER A 27 -23.27 -21.96 25.55
C SER A 27 -21.83 -21.60 25.20
N TYR A 28 -20.87 -22.52 25.38
CA TYR A 28 -19.47 -22.30 25.01
C TYR A 28 -19.30 -22.03 23.50
N ILE A 29 -19.95 -22.85 22.65
CA ILE A 29 -19.90 -22.68 21.19
C ILE A 29 -20.52 -21.35 20.77
N VAL A 30 -21.67 -20.97 21.35
CA VAL A 30 -22.35 -19.70 21.02
C VAL A 30 -21.50 -18.50 21.44
N ILE A 31 -20.87 -18.54 22.61
CA ILE A 31 -19.99 -17.44 23.08
C ILE A 31 -18.79 -17.28 22.14
N ASN A 32 -18.11 -18.36 21.79
CA ASN A 32 -16.96 -18.31 20.87
C ASN A 32 -17.39 -17.82 19.48
N TYR A 33 -18.48 -18.35 18.93
CA TYR A 33 -19.00 -17.92 17.63
C TYR A 33 -19.32 -16.42 17.60
N ASN A 34 -19.96 -15.90 18.66
CA ASN A 34 -20.27 -14.47 18.75
C ASN A 34 -19.01 -13.61 18.89
N SER A 35 -17.98 -14.10 19.61
CA SER A 35 -16.69 -13.42 19.73
C SER A 35 -15.96 -13.35 18.39
N ASP A 36 -15.93 -14.45 17.64
CA ASP A 36 -15.28 -14.51 16.32
C ASP A 36 -15.97 -13.58 15.32
N GLN A 37 -17.31 -13.56 15.31
CA GLN A 37 -18.09 -12.65 14.48
C GLN A 37 -17.84 -11.17 14.85
N ALA A 38 -17.74 -10.86 16.15
CA ALA A 38 -17.45 -9.51 16.60
C ALA A 38 -16.04 -9.07 16.19
N GLU A 39 -15.05 -9.96 16.24
CA GLU A 39 -13.70 -9.64 15.81
C GLU A 39 -13.59 -9.44 14.29
N VAL A 40 -14.21 -10.32 13.50
CA VAL A 40 -14.28 -10.17 12.04
C VAL A 40 -14.95 -8.85 11.68
N LYS A 41 -16.09 -8.54 12.29
CA LYS A 41 -16.78 -7.27 12.09
C LYS A 41 -15.90 -6.07 12.43
N ARG A 42 -15.21 -6.09 13.57
CA ARG A 42 -14.30 -5.02 13.99
C ARG A 42 -13.19 -4.79 12.95
N ARG A 43 -12.57 -5.86 12.44
CA ARG A 43 -11.51 -5.76 11.41
C ARG A 43 -12.06 -5.13 10.13
N MET A 44 -13.24 -5.53 9.69
CA MET A 44 -13.90 -4.95 8.51
C MET A 44 -14.27 -3.48 8.71
N ASP A 45 -14.75 -3.11 9.89
CA ASP A 45 -15.09 -1.72 10.23
C ASP A 45 -13.83 -0.84 10.24
N GLU A 46 -12.70 -1.33 10.76
CA GLU A 46 -11.42 -0.64 10.66
C GLU A 46 -10.98 -0.42 9.22
N VAL A 47 -11.10 -1.42 8.34
CA VAL A 47 -10.80 -1.25 6.90
C VAL A 47 -11.66 -0.13 6.31
N ARG A 48 -12.95 -0.08 6.65
CA ARG A 48 -13.87 0.96 6.16
C ARG A 48 -13.51 2.35 6.68
N GLU A 49 -13.05 2.45 7.92
CA GLU A 49 -12.60 3.72 8.51
C GLU A 49 -11.30 4.20 7.86
N PHE A 50 -10.29 3.35 7.79
CA PHE A 50 -9.02 3.68 7.11
C PHE A 50 -9.24 4.06 5.64
N TYR A 51 -10.11 3.35 4.93
CA TYR A 51 -10.45 3.66 3.54
C TYR A 51 -10.97 5.10 3.37
N LYS A 52 -11.77 5.60 4.31
CA LYS A 52 -12.32 6.96 4.23
C LYS A 52 -11.22 8.01 4.35
N THR A 53 -10.35 7.87 5.35
CA THR A 53 -9.21 8.78 5.55
C THR A 53 -8.25 8.71 4.37
N PHE A 54 -7.92 7.49 3.94
CA PHE A 54 -7.02 7.24 2.82
C PHE A 54 -7.49 7.91 1.54
N LYS A 55 -8.80 7.82 1.23
CA LYS A 55 -9.39 8.50 0.06
C LYS A 55 -9.22 10.02 0.13
N THR A 56 -9.44 10.62 1.30
CA THR A 56 -9.27 12.07 1.49
C THR A 56 -7.81 12.49 1.36
N ASP A 57 -6.87 11.69 1.87
CA ASP A 57 -5.44 11.99 1.75
C ASP A 57 -4.95 11.83 0.30
N ILE A 58 -5.50 10.87 -0.46
CA ILE A 58 -5.28 10.78 -1.92
C ILE A 58 -5.82 12.01 -2.66
N GLU A 59 -7.02 12.49 -2.31
CA GLU A 59 -7.58 13.69 -2.93
C GLU A 59 -6.68 14.91 -2.70
N SER A 60 -6.13 15.05 -1.47
CA SER A 60 -5.15 16.08 -1.15
C SER A 60 -3.85 15.92 -1.96
N PHE A 61 -3.31 14.71 -2.05
CA PHE A 61 -2.11 14.40 -2.85
C PHE A 61 -2.32 14.78 -4.33
N ASN A 62 -3.45 14.39 -4.91
CA ASN A 62 -3.79 14.68 -6.30
C ASN A 62 -3.96 16.18 -6.55
N SER A 63 -4.54 16.93 -5.59
CA SER A 63 -4.64 18.39 -5.69
C SER A 63 -3.27 19.07 -5.71
N ILE A 64 -2.31 18.59 -4.91
CA ILE A 64 -0.93 19.11 -4.92
C ILE A 64 -0.24 18.72 -6.23
N ARG A 65 -0.47 17.49 -6.72
CA ARG A 65 0.06 17.06 -8.02
C ARG A 65 -0.44 17.93 -9.17
N GLU A 66 -1.71 18.28 -9.19
CA GLU A 66 -2.28 19.20 -10.19
C GLU A 66 -1.58 20.57 -10.16
N ASP A 67 -1.26 21.06 -8.97
CA ASP A 67 -0.47 22.29 -8.79
C ASP A 67 0.94 22.17 -9.38
N ILE A 68 1.61 21.03 -9.17
CA ILE A 68 2.92 20.73 -9.78
C ILE A 68 2.85 20.80 -11.30
N TYR A 69 1.87 20.17 -11.94
CA TYR A 69 1.76 20.19 -13.40
C TYR A 69 1.29 21.53 -13.98
N THR A 70 0.53 22.31 -13.19
CA THR A 70 0.04 23.61 -13.64
C THR A 70 1.09 24.71 -13.49
N ASN A 71 1.86 24.68 -12.41
CA ASN A 71 2.72 25.79 -11.99
C ASN A 71 4.22 25.48 -12.01
N VAL A 72 4.59 24.20 -11.96
CA VAL A 72 5.99 23.75 -11.94
C VAL A 72 6.34 23.14 -13.29
N ILE A 73 5.89 21.91 -13.58
CA ILE A 73 6.25 21.13 -14.77
C ILE A 73 5.36 21.52 -15.97
N THR A 74 5.65 22.67 -16.57
CA THR A 74 4.93 23.18 -17.74
C THR A 74 5.71 22.93 -19.05
N ASP A 75 5.00 22.69 -20.15
CA ASP A 75 5.57 22.37 -21.48
C ASP A 75 6.55 23.42 -22.03
N ASN A 76 6.50 24.67 -21.52
CA ASN A 76 7.31 25.79 -21.99
C ASN A 76 8.08 26.48 -20.86
N MET A 77 8.47 25.73 -19.83
CA MET A 77 9.19 26.30 -18.70
C MET A 77 10.54 26.90 -19.12
N TYR A 78 10.66 28.22 -19.02
CA TYR A 78 11.92 28.90 -19.24
C TYR A 78 12.90 28.62 -18.10
N TYR A 79 14.17 28.44 -18.44
CA TYR A 79 15.25 28.25 -17.46
C TYR A 79 15.37 29.37 -16.44
N GLN A 80 15.08 30.61 -16.83
CA GLN A 80 15.04 31.74 -15.91
C GLN A 80 13.89 31.59 -14.89
N THR A 81 12.70 31.20 -15.35
CA THR A 81 11.56 30.92 -14.47
C THR A 81 11.87 29.78 -13.49
N LEU A 82 12.50 28.70 -13.97
CA LEU A 82 12.92 27.59 -13.12
C LEU A 82 13.88 28.06 -12.01
N LYS A 83 14.89 28.86 -12.36
CA LYS A 83 15.84 29.43 -11.40
C LYS A 83 15.17 30.34 -10.38
N ASP A 84 14.34 31.26 -10.86
CA ASP A 84 13.72 32.28 -10.00
C ASP A 84 12.70 31.68 -9.02
N ASN A 85 12.13 30.52 -9.35
CA ASN A 85 11.11 29.84 -8.55
C ASN A 85 11.59 28.53 -7.91
N ASP A 86 12.86 28.12 -8.05
CA ASP A 86 13.38 26.84 -7.56
C ASP A 86 13.02 26.57 -6.09
N ALA A 87 13.18 27.57 -5.22
CA ALA A 87 12.84 27.45 -3.81
C ALA A 87 11.34 27.21 -3.57
N SER A 88 10.48 27.94 -4.28
CA SER A 88 9.01 27.79 -4.21
C SER A 88 8.57 26.42 -4.74
N TYR A 89 9.15 25.98 -5.86
CA TYR A 89 8.86 24.67 -6.44
C TYR A 89 9.28 23.53 -5.50
N LYS A 90 10.43 23.64 -4.84
CA LYS A 90 10.86 22.68 -3.82
C LYS A 90 9.92 22.65 -2.62
N GLU A 91 9.34 23.78 -2.23
CA GLU A 91 8.33 23.83 -1.18
C GLU A 91 7.05 23.08 -1.57
N ILE A 92 6.59 23.21 -2.82
CA ILE A 92 5.46 22.42 -3.34
C ILE A 92 5.77 20.91 -3.28
N PHE A 93 6.98 20.50 -3.67
CA PHE A 93 7.39 19.09 -3.57
C PHE A 93 7.54 18.59 -2.13
N ASN A 94 7.91 19.46 -1.18
CA ASN A 94 7.91 19.11 0.24
C ASN A 94 6.47 18.87 0.73
N ASN A 95 5.52 19.75 0.38
CA ASN A 95 4.11 19.54 0.70
C ASN A 95 3.55 18.25 0.06
N TYR A 96 4.01 17.94 -1.16
CA TYR A 96 3.65 16.72 -1.86
C TYR A 96 4.15 15.47 -1.12
N LYS A 97 5.40 15.51 -0.63
CA LYS A 97 5.98 14.47 0.23
C LYS A 97 5.20 14.34 1.54
N ASP A 98 4.90 15.43 2.24
CA ASP A 98 4.14 15.41 3.49
C ASP A 98 2.74 14.81 3.28
N SER A 99 2.12 15.05 2.11
CA SER A 99 0.86 14.40 1.75
C SER A 99 1.02 12.90 1.53
N LEU A 100 2.11 12.46 0.89
CA LEU A 100 2.42 11.04 0.72
C LEU A 100 2.65 10.34 2.07
N GLU A 101 3.29 11.00 3.02
CA GLU A 101 3.54 10.43 4.36
C GLU A 101 2.25 10.17 5.15
N LYS A 102 1.19 10.95 4.92
CA LYS A 102 -0.14 10.68 5.49
C LYS A 102 -0.75 9.42 4.89
N ILE A 103 -0.64 9.28 3.57
CA ILE A 103 -1.10 8.08 2.85
C ILE A 103 -0.30 6.84 3.32
N ASP A 104 1.02 6.96 3.50
CA ASP A 104 1.87 5.91 4.08
C ASP A 104 1.33 5.44 5.43
N LYS A 105 0.94 6.38 6.30
CA LYS A 105 0.39 6.08 7.63
C LYS A 105 -0.94 5.33 7.52
N ASP A 106 -1.83 5.79 6.67
CA ASP A 106 -3.14 5.17 6.46
C ASP A 106 -3.01 3.75 5.89
N TYR A 107 -2.18 3.58 4.87
CA TYR A 107 -1.84 2.27 4.29
C TYR A 107 -1.26 1.34 5.35
N ASN A 108 -0.26 1.79 6.12
CA ASN A 108 0.35 0.97 7.16
C ASN A 108 -0.62 0.59 8.29
N GLY A 109 -1.65 1.40 8.56
CA GLY A 109 -2.69 1.09 9.56
C GLY A 109 -3.63 -0.05 9.15
N VAL A 110 -3.72 -0.35 7.87
CA VAL A 110 -4.71 -1.29 7.31
C VAL A 110 -4.10 -2.43 6.50
N LYS A 111 -2.83 -2.34 6.06
CA LYS A 111 -2.19 -3.32 5.17
C LYS A 111 -2.29 -4.77 5.67
N ASP A 112 -2.07 -5.03 6.96
CA ASP A 112 -2.10 -6.39 7.53
C ASP A 112 -3.53 -6.97 7.57
N LYS A 113 -4.54 -6.13 7.36
CA LYS A 113 -5.95 -6.51 7.26
C LYS A 113 -6.40 -6.69 5.82
N CYS A 114 -5.59 -6.29 4.84
CA CYS A 114 -5.96 -6.31 3.43
C CYS A 114 -5.06 -7.25 2.61
N ILE A 115 -3.75 -7.28 2.88
CA ILE A 115 -2.81 -8.11 2.13
C ILE A 115 -3.02 -9.57 2.51
N ASN A 116 -3.27 -10.41 1.51
CA ASN A 116 -3.51 -11.85 1.67
C ASN A 116 -4.68 -12.20 2.62
N VAL A 117 -5.64 -11.28 2.78
CA VAL A 117 -6.84 -11.48 3.61
C VAL A 117 -8.08 -11.40 2.75
N LEU A 118 -8.92 -12.43 2.79
CA LEU A 118 -10.24 -12.43 2.17
C LEU A 118 -11.32 -12.22 3.24
N HIS A 119 -12.03 -11.10 3.17
CA HIS A 119 -13.14 -10.78 4.06
C HIS A 119 -14.46 -11.39 3.57
N PRO A 120 -15.41 -11.68 4.47
CA PRO A 120 -16.74 -12.17 4.08
C PRO A 120 -17.53 -11.19 3.21
N GLU A 121 -17.31 -9.88 3.39
CA GLU A 121 -18.06 -8.84 2.69
C GLU A 121 -17.29 -8.31 1.48
N ALA A 122 -17.91 -8.39 0.29
CA ALA A 122 -17.28 -7.96 -0.96
C ALA A 122 -16.93 -6.47 -0.97
N ASP A 123 -17.69 -5.61 -0.28
CA ASP A 123 -17.37 -4.18 -0.21
C ASP A 123 -16.05 -3.92 0.52
N VAL A 124 -15.70 -4.75 1.51
CA VAL A 124 -14.45 -4.63 2.27
C VAL A 124 -13.29 -5.08 1.41
N ASN A 125 -13.44 -6.19 0.69
CA ASN A 125 -12.42 -6.67 -0.25
C ASN A 125 -12.14 -5.62 -1.34
N ASN A 126 -13.19 -5.05 -1.95
CA ASN A 126 -13.02 -3.98 -2.94
C ASN A 126 -12.30 -2.75 -2.37
N LYS A 127 -12.50 -2.42 -1.09
CA LYS A 127 -11.75 -1.32 -0.43
C LYS A 127 -10.30 -1.68 -0.20
N CYS A 128 -10.02 -2.91 0.21
CA CYS A 128 -8.65 -3.40 0.35
C CYS A 128 -7.89 -3.36 -0.97
N GLU A 129 -8.50 -3.83 -2.06
CA GLU A 129 -7.93 -3.74 -3.40
C GLU A 129 -7.67 -2.28 -3.80
N ALA A 130 -8.65 -1.40 -3.60
CA ALA A 130 -8.47 0.02 -3.90
C ALA A 130 -7.34 0.67 -3.08
N ILE A 131 -7.20 0.33 -1.79
CA ILE A 131 -6.09 0.83 -0.96
C ILE A 131 -4.75 0.37 -1.50
N ILE A 132 -4.63 -0.92 -1.83
CA ILE A 132 -3.38 -1.50 -2.33
C ILE A 132 -2.99 -0.85 -3.67
N SER A 133 -3.89 -0.89 -4.65
CA SER A 133 -3.62 -0.36 -5.99
C SER A 133 -3.36 1.15 -5.98
N SER A 134 -4.17 1.92 -5.26
CA SER A 134 -3.99 3.37 -5.23
C SER A 134 -2.74 3.78 -4.43
N TYR A 135 -2.35 3.03 -3.39
CA TYR A 135 -1.12 3.32 -2.65
C TYR A 135 0.12 3.13 -3.55
N GLU A 136 0.15 2.02 -4.28
CA GLU A 136 1.19 1.77 -5.28
C GLU A 136 1.24 2.88 -6.34
N GLU A 137 0.08 3.25 -6.89
CA GLU A 137 -0.03 4.31 -7.89
C GLU A 137 0.52 5.64 -7.38
N VAL A 138 0.16 6.09 -6.18
CA VAL A 138 0.62 7.40 -5.67
C VAL A 138 2.12 7.41 -5.35
N VAL A 139 2.68 6.32 -4.81
CA VAL A 139 4.12 6.23 -4.56
C VAL A 139 4.89 6.29 -5.89
N ASN A 140 4.49 5.47 -6.86
CA ASN A 140 5.13 5.42 -8.17
C ASN A 140 5.02 6.77 -8.92
N THR A 141 3.86 7.41 -8.81
CA THR A 141 3.61 8.75 -9.36
C THR A 141 4.51 9.79 -8.72
N TYR A 142 4.63 9.82 -7.39
CA TYR A 142 5.52 10.75 -6.68
C TYR A 142 6.97 10.60 -7.15
N VAL A 143 7.47 9.37 -7.23
CA VAL A 143 8.85 9.09 -7.71
C VAL A 143 9.05 9.59 -9.14
N SER A 144 8.07 9.35 -10.03
CA SER A 144 8.08 9.83 -11.41
C SER A 144 8.11 11.37 -11.50
N ASP A 145 7.30 12.05 -10.69
CA ASP A 145 7.18 13.51 -10.71
C ASP A 145 8.48 14.17 -10.19
N VAL A 146 9.06 13.64 -9.11
CA VAL A 146 10.38 14.08 -8.59
C VAL A 146 11.48 13.87 -9.63
N ASN A 147 11.48 12.72 -10.32
CA ASN A 147 12.43 12.46 -11.40
C ASN A 147 12.28 13.44 -12.56
N SER A 148 11.04 13.78 -12.93
CA SER A 148 10.75 14.75 -13.98
C SER A 148 11.28 16.14 -13.63
N TYR A 149 11.05 16.62 -12.40
CA TYR A 149 11.60 17.88 -11.92
C TYR A 149 13.15 17.87 -11.86
N ASN A 150 13.74 16.77 -11.37
CA ASN A 150 15.19 16.61 -11.35
C ASN A 150 15.83 16.59 -12.76
N ASN A 151 15.10 16.13 -13.77
CA ASN A 151 15.52 16.18 -15.17
C ASN A 151 15.51 17.62 -15.72
N LEU A 152 14.55 18.46 -15.30
CA LEU A 152 14.55 19.88 -15.64
C LEU A 152 15.76 20.60 -15.04
N ILE A 153 16.08 20.33 -13.77
CA ILE A 153 17.30 20.83 -13.11
C ILE A 153 18.57 20.37 -13.84
N THR A 154 18.61 19.11 -14.28
CA THR A 154 19.74 18.57 -15.04
C THR A 154 19.94 19.33 -16.35
N SER A 155 18.84 19.56 -17.08
CA SER A 155 18.85 20.29 -18.36
C SER A 155 19.28 21.74 -18.17
N TYR A 156 18.80 22.42 -17.12
CA TYR A 156 19.23 23.77 -16.74
C TYR A 156 20.74 23.83 -16.44
N ASN A 157 21.22 22.95 -15.56
CA ASN A 157 22.64 22.92 -15.18
C ASN A 157 23.57 22.59 -16.35
N LYS A 158 23.09 21.77 -17.29
CA LYS A 158 23.80 21.50 -18.55
C LYS A 158 23.85 22.75 -19.42
N TRP A 159 22.72 23.43 -19.63
CA TRP A 159 22.66 24.67 -20.39
C TRP A 159 23.59 25.76 -19.83
N LEU A 160 23.69 25.91 -18.51
CA LEU A 160 24.65 26.82 -17.87
C LEU A 160 26.10 26.51 -18.27
N THR A 161 26.44 25.22 -18.31
CA THR A 161 27.78 24.76 -18.69
C THR A 161 28.04 25.00 -20.17
N ASP A 162 27.09 24.66 -21.04
CA ASP A 162 27.20 24.80 -22.50
C ASP A 162 27.29 26.27 -22.94
N THR A 163 26.71 27.20 -22.16
CA THR A 163 26.71 28.64 -22.45
C THR A 163 27.77 29.45 -21.69
N ASN A 164 28.59 28.80 -20.84
CA ASN A 164 29.53 29.48 -19.93
C ASN A 164 28.87 30.59 -19.08
N SER A 165 27.62 30.36 -18.65
CA SER A 165 26.89 31.29 -17.80
C SER A 165 27.54 31.38 -16.40
N SER A 166 27.47 32.56 -15.78
CA SER A 166 27.94 32.80 -14.40
C SER A 166 26.92 32.42 -13.33
N ASP A 167 25.73 31.95 -13.72
CA ASP A 167 24.67 31.57 -12.80
C ASP A 167 25.02 30.31 -11.99
N THR A 168 24.45 30.22 -10.79
CA THR A 168 24.67 29.07 -9.89
C THR A 168 23.84 27.87 -10.34
N LYS A 169 24.43 26.68 -10.24
CA LYS A 169 23.71 25.41 -10.49
C LYS A 169 22.63 25.18 -9.45
N LEU A 170 21.48 24.68 -9.89
CA LEU A 170 20.40 24.27 -8.99
C LEU A 170 20.65 22.86 -8.46
N GLU A 171 20.25 22.61 -7.22
CA GLU A 171 20.34 21.29 -6.60
C GLU A 171 19.06 20.48 -6.81
N LYS A 172 19.23 19.19 -7.13
CA LYS A 172 18.13 18.23 -7.25
C LYS A 172 17.44 17.98 -5.92
N ILE A 173 16.16 17.64 -5.99
CA ILE A 173 15.42 17.05 -4.86
C ILE A 173 15.96 15.64 -4.63
N LYS A 174 16.31 15.32 -3.38
CA LYS A 174 16.69 13.95 -2.99
C LYS A 174 15.43 13.13 -2.79
N SER A 175 15.24 12.09 -3.58
CA SER A 175 14.19 11.09 -3.32
C SER A 175 14.67 10.09 -2.28
N ASP A 176 13.83 9.79 -1.30
CA ASP A 176 13.97 8.69 -0.34
C ASP A 176 12.93 7.59 -0.60
N ARG A 177 12.39 7.55 -1.83
CA ARG A 177 11.39 6.58 -2.29
C ARG A 177 11.83 5.97 -3.62
N ASP A 178 11.60 4.67 -3.72
CA ASP A 178 11.75 3.87 -4.92
C ASP A 178 10.38 3.46 -5.44
N TYR A 179 10.30 3.06 -6.71
CA TYR A 179 9.10 2.45 -7.26
C TYR A 179 8.77 1.15 -6.52
N ILE A 180 7.47 0.91 -6.30
CA ILE A 180 6.95 -0.28 -5.62
C ILE A 180 5.96 -1.02 -6.54
N ASP A 181 5.81 -2.31 -6.27
CA ASP A 181 4.95 -3.26 -7.01
C ASP A 181 4.42 -4.26 -5.98
N ILE A 182 3.27 -3.92 -5.41
CA ILE A 182 2.65 -4.67 -4.31
C ILE A 182 1.78 -5.79 -4.87
N ASN A 183 1.12 -5.56 -6.00
CA ASN A 183 0.23 -6.52 -6.63
C ASN A 183 0.96 -7.53 -7.54
N GLY A 184 2.23 -7.29 -7.87
CA GLY A 184 3.09 -8.19 -8.66
C GLY A 184 2.82 -8.17 -10.15
N ASP A 185 2.09 -7.17 -10.67
CA ASP A 185 1.74 -7.09 -12.10
C ASP A 185 2.87 -6.54 -12.99
N ARG A 186 3.91 -5.95 -12.37
CA ARG A 186 5.05 -5.29 -13.03
C ARG A 186 4.67 -4.06 -13.87
N GLU A 187 3.46 -3.54 -13.70
CA GLU A 187 3.00 -2.31 -14.31
C GLU A 187 3.27 -1.12 -13.36
N TYR A 188 4.15 -0.22 -13.79
CA TYR A 188 4.49 0.96 -12.99
C TYR A 188 3.97 2.21 -13.69
N ASN A 189 2.92 2.81 -13.15
CA ASN A 189 2.50 4.14 -13.58
C ASN A 189 3.67 5.12 -13.43
N GLY A 190 4.17 5.65 -14.56
CA GLY A 190 5.29 6.59 -14.60
C GLY A 190 6.68 6.00 -14.89
N LYS A 191 6.84 4.69 -15.17
CA LYS A 191 8.06 4.21 -15.84
C LYS A 191 7.97 4.51 -17.35
N LYS A 192 9.00 5.15 -17.90
CA LYS A 192 9.40 4.82 -19.28
C LYS A 192 10.01 3.42 -19.20
N GLU A 193 9.46 2.48 -19.95
CA GLU A 193 9.92 1.08 -20.02
C GLU A 193 11.45 1.03 -20.02
N VAL A 194 12.01 0.38 -19.00
CA VAL A 194 13.35 -0.20 -19.13
C VAL A 194 13.10 -1.69 -19.25
N GLU A 195 12.87 -2.13 -20.48
CA GLU A 195 13.24 -3.49 -20.86
C GLU A 195 14.72 -3.66 -20.51
N LYS A 196 14.97 -4.45 -19.47
CA LYS A 196 16.14 -5.32 -19.48
C LYS A 196 15.61 -6.71 -19.63
N GLU A 197 15.64 -7.15 -20.88
CA GLU A 197 15.87 -8.54 -21.28
C GLU A 197 16.70 -9.22 -20.18
N ILE A 198 16.09 -10.17 -19.50
CA ILE A 198 16.84 -11.23 -18.86
C ILE A 198 17.35 -12.05 -20.06
N SER A 199 18.55 -11.71 -20.51
CA SER A 199 19.29 -12.46 -21.50
C SER A 199 19.45 -13.88 -20.99
N ASP A 200 19.09 -14.83 -21.85
CA ASP A 200 19.50 -16.21 -21.80
C ASP A 200 21.01 -16.29 -21.54
N GLU A 201 21.41 -16.72 -20.34
CA GLU A 201 22.69 -17.40 -20.16
C GLU A 201 22.37 -18.88 -20.14
N GLU A 202 22.56 -19.49 -21.31
CA GLU A 202 22.81 -20.92 -21.48
C GLU A 202 23.79 -21.38 -20.39
N GLU A 203 23.35 -22.30 -19.52
CA GLU A 203 24.27 -23.18 -18.82
C GLU A 203 24.97 -24.06 -19.86
N ASP A 204 26.14 -23.61 -20.33
CA ASP A 204 27.17 -24.47 -20.89
C ASP A 204 27.66 -25.40 -19.77
N ASN A 205 26.93 -26.50 -19.60
CA ASN A 205 27.35 -27.57 -18.73
C ASN A 205 28.48 -28.36 -19.42
N THR A 206 29.69 -27.95 -19.09
CA THR A 206 30.95 -28.66 -19.32
C THR A 206 30.92 -30.08 -18.74
N GLY A 207 30.37 -31.02 -19.51
CA GLY A 207 30.44 -32.46 -19.24
C GLY A 207 31.75 -33.06 -19.77
N VAL A 208 32.74 -33.16 -18.90
CA VAL A 208 34.07 -33.72 -19.17
C VAL A 208 34.12 -35.23 -18.78
N VAL A 209 34.70 -36.05 -19.69
CA VAL A 209 35.26 -37.46 -19.66
C VAL A 209 34.31 -38.67 -19.44
N PRO A 210 34.64 -39.94 -19.88
CA PRO A 210 35.94 -40.45 -20.38
C PRO A 210 36.00 -41.46 -21.55
N ASP A 211 37.23 -41.53 -22.10
CA ASP A 211 37.99 -42.64 -22.72
C ASP A 211 37.29 -43.88 -23.30
N GLU A 212 37.49 -44.12 -24.61
CA GLU A 212 38.16 -45.31 -25.19
C GLU A 212 38.57 -45.06 -26.66
#